data_AF-A0A1B3B789-F1
#
_entry.id   AF-A0A1B3B789-F1
#
_cell.length_a   1.000
_cell.length_b   1.000
_cell.length_c   1.000
_cell.angle_alpha   90.00
_cell.angle_beta   90.00
_cell.angle_gamma   90.00
#
_symmetry.space_group_name_H-M   'P 1'
#
loop_
_entity.id
_entity.type
_entity.pdbx_description
1 polymer ?
#
loop_
_entity_poly.entity_id
_entity_poly.type
_entity_poly.pdbx_seq_one_letter_code
_entity_poly.pdbx_strand_id
1 'polypeptide(L)'
;MKELNHFESIYLQNEVFNNLSETEILHEYVKKRLIDIIERHAVIVTLLQEIEHVMRGPNAVGFLFLIVGLVAELLGGLKNTILQVPFTLTQLGMDCYLGQKIMDANIEFERAVYNCKWENFDQFNKKIVLVILQNSQKTMTLTAGGMATLSFSYFMNIIRSTYSAYTTLGSSI
;
A
#
# COMPACT_ATOMS: atom_id res chain seq x y z
N MET A 1 -28.52 -57.52 18.35
CA MET A 1 -27.48 -57.23 17.32
C MET A 1 -28.00 -56.30 16.22
N LYS A 2 -29.21 -56.47 15.67
CA LYS A 2 -29.78 -55.54 14.66
C LYS A 2 -30.06 -54.12 15.17
N GLU A 3 -30.52 -53.96 16.41
CA GLU A 3 -30.84 -52.64 17.01
C GLU A 3 -29.61 -51.74 17.20
N LEU A 4 -28.44 -52.32 17.53
CA LEU A 4 -27.18 -51.59 17.71
C LEU A 4 -26.68 -50.98 16.40
N ASN A 5 -26.79 -51.70 15.28
CA ASN A 5 -26.40 -51.22 13.95
C ASN A 5 -27.32 -50.10 13.45
N HIS A 6 -28.60 -50.12 13.85
CA HIS A 6 -29.54 -49.06 13.50
C HIS A 6 -29.20 -47.76 14.24
N PHE A 7 -28.88 -47.85 15.53
CA PHE A 7 -28.50 -46.71 16.35
C PHE A 7 -27.17 -46.10 15.89
N GLU A 8 -26.19 -46.93 15.53
CA GLU A 8 -24.91 -46.50 14.96
C GLU A 8 -25.09 -45.77 13.62
N SER A 9 -26.01 -46.23 12.76
CA SER A 9 -26.35 -45.54 11.50
C SER A 9 -26.98 -44.15 11.72
N ILE A 10 -27.81 -43.99 12.75
CA ILE A 10 -28.44 -42.70 13.08
C ILE A 10 -27.41 -41.73 13.66
N TYR A 11 -26.49 -42.22 14.49
CA TYR A 11 -25.39 -41.41 15.02
C TYR A 11 -24.49 -40.88 13.91
N LEU A 12 -24.04 -41.77 13.00
CA LEU A 12 -23.23 -41.37 11.85
C LEU A 12 -23.98 -40.39 10.94
N GLN A 13 -25.28 -40.58 10.71
CA GLN A 13 -26.08 -39.66 9.91
C GLN A 13 -26.18 -38.26 10.53
N ASN A 14 -26.39 -38.17 11.85
CA ASN A 14 -26.45 -36.89 12.56
C ASN A 14 -25.09 -36.19 12.62
N GLU A 15 -24.00 -36.95 12.79
CA GLU A 15 -22.63 -36.41 12.77
C GLU A 15 -22.28 -35.87 11.38
N VAL A 16 -22.60 -36.60 10.31
CA VAL A 16 -22.43 -36.13 8.92
C VAL A 16 -23.28 -34.89 8.66
N PHE A 17 -24.53 -34.87 9.11
CA PHE A 17 -25.42 -33.72 8.94
C PHE A 17 -24.92 -32.47 9.67
N ASN A 18 -24.45 -32.62 10.92
CA ASN A 18 -23.88 -31.52 11.70
C ASN A 18 -22.60 -30.98 11.04
N ASN A 19 -21.70 -31.86 10.61
CA ASN A 19 -20.47 -31.48 9.90
C ASN A 19 -20.77 -30.75 8.58
N LEU A 20 -21.78 -31.19 7.82
CA LEU A 20 -22.22 -30.49 6.61
C LEU A 20 -22.70 -29.07 6.95
N SER A 21 -23.55 -28.93 7.97
CA SER A 21 -24.06 -27.62 8.40
C SER A 21 -22.95 -26.66 8.85
N GLU A 22 -21.95 -27.15 9.58
CA GLU A 22 -20.80 -26.34 10.02
C GLU A 22 -19.97 -25.85 8.82
N THR A 23 -19.75 -26.71 7.81
CA THR A 23 -19.02 -26.32 6.60
C THR A 23 -19.77 -25.28 5.76
N GLU A 24 -21.10 -25.38 5.66
CA GLU A 24 -21.93 -24.40 4.95
C GLU A 24 -21.91 -23.03 5.65
N ILE A 25 -22.04 -23.01 6.98
CA ILE A 25 -21.96 -21.77 7.77
C ILE A 25 -20.58 -21.13 7.64
N LEU A 26 -19.51 -21.94 7.67
CA LEU A 26 -18.14 -21.45 7.52
C LEU A 26 -17.90 -20.82 6.15
N HIS A 27 -18.33 -21.48 5.06
CA HIS A 27 -18.17 -20.94 3.70
C HIS A 27 -18.90 -19.61 3.50
N GLU A 28 -20.11 -19.49 4.02
CA GLU A 28 -20.89 -18.25 3.95
C GLU A 28 -20.25 -17.13 4.79
N TYR A 29 -19.71 -17.47 5.96
CA TYR A 29 -18.95 -16.52 6.78
C TYR A 29 -17.67 -16.04 6.08
N VAL A 30 -16.87 -16.96 5.52
CA VAL A 30 -15.65 -16.62 4.76
C VAL A 30 -15.98 -15.73 3.57
N LYS A 31 -17.03 -16.06 2.82
CA LYS A 31 -17.50 -15.27 1.69
C LYS A 31 -17.82 -13.83 2.09
N LYS A 32 -18.60 -13.62 3.15
CA LYS A 32 -18.91 -12.28 3.66
C LYS A 32 -17.65 -11.51 4.04
N ARG A 33 -16.71 -12.16 4.74
CA ARG A 33 -15.44 -11.52 5.12
C ARG A 33 -14.58 -11.12 3.93
N LEU A 34 -14.53 -11.95 2.88
CA LEU A 34 -13.77 -11.64 1.67
C LEU A 34 -14.36 -10.43 0.93
N ILE A 35 -15.68 -10.35 0.85
CA ILE A 35 -16.40 -9.20 0.28
C ILE A 35 -16.08 -7.92 1.08
N ASP A 36 -16.16 -7.98 2.40
CA ASP A 36 -15.81 -6.82 3.22
C ASP A 36 -14.34 -6.39 3.07
N ILE A 37 -13.42 -7.35 2.89
CA ILE A 37 -11.99 -7.04 2.69
C ILE A 37 -11.78 -6.32 1.35
N ILE A 38 -12.39 -6.79 0.27
CA ILE A 38 -12.24 -6.15 -1.04
C ILE A 38 -12.87 -4.76 -1.08
N GLU A 39 -14.02 -4.56 -0.42
CA GLU A 39 -14.64 -3.24 -0.29
C GLU A 39 -13.75 -2.27 0.49
N ARG A 40 -13.21 -2.70 1.64
CA ARG A 40 -12.25 -1.88 2.41
C ARG A 40 -10.99 -1.56 1.61
N HIS A 41 -10.43 -2.55 0.91
CA HIS A 41 -9.24 -2.35 0.09
C HIS A 41 -9.52 -1.37 -1.06
N ALA A 42 -10.69 -1.44 -1.69
CA ALA A 42 -11.11 -0.48 -2.71
C ALA A 42 -11.22 0.95 -2.15
N VAL A 43 -11.82 1.12 -0.96
CA VAL A 43 -11.89 2.41 -0.28
C VAL A 43 -10.50 2.97 0.01
N ILE A 44 -9.56 2.13 0.48
CA ILE A 44 -8.16 2.54 0.72
C ILE A 44 -7.51 3.04 -0.57
N VAL A 45 -7.68 2.33 -1.68
CA VAL A 45 -7.15 2.74 -2.99
C VAL A 45 -7.71 4.10 -3.40
N THR A 46 -9.03 4.30 -3.28
CA THR A 46 -9.66 5.59 -3.59
C THR A 46 -9.15 6.71 -2.70
N LEU A 47 -9.01 6.48 -1.39
CA LEU A 47 -8.48 7.47 -0.45
C LEU A 47 -7.04 7.86 -0.78
N LEU A 48 -6.21 6.91 -1.21
CA LEU A 48 -4.85 7.20 -1.63
C LEU A 48 -4.79 8.03 -2.91
N GLN A 49 -5.72 7.81 -3.84
CA GLN A 49 -5.85 8.65 -5.05
C GLN A 49 -6.26 10.09 -4.68
N GLU A 50 -7.18 10.26 -3.73
CA GLU A 50 -7.56 11.57 -3.21
C GLU A 50 -6.39 12.27 -2.51
N ILE A 51 -5.64 11.53 -1.68
CA ILE A 51 -4.43 12.04 -1.04
C ILE A 51 -3.42 12.47 -2.09
N GLU A 52 -3.15 11.65 -3.12
CA GLU A 52 -2.22 12.01 -4.19
C GLU A 52 -2.65 13.29 -4.91
N HIS A 53 -3.94 13.43 -5.18
CA HIS A 53 -4.49 14.64 -5.79
C HIS A 53 -4.26 15.88 -4.91
N VAL A 54 -4.53 15.77 -3.60
CA VAL A 54 -4.28 16.86 -2.63
C VAL A 54 -2.80 17.16 -2.49
N MET A 55 -1.94 16.14 -2.47
CA MET A 55 -0.48 16.26 -2.37
C MET A 55 0.14 16.90 -3.61
N ARG A 56 -0.52 16.84 -4.76
CA ARG A 56 -0.01 17.41 -6.02
C ARG A 56 0.26 18.92 -5.91
N GLY A 57 -0.63 19.66 -5.25
CA GLY A 57 -0.48 21.10 -5.04
C GLY A 57 0.75 21.47 -4.20
N PRO A 58 0.86 20.98 -2.95
CA PRO A 58 2.04 21.18 -2.09
C PRO A 58 3.36 20.74 -2.73
N ASN A 59 3.36 19.63 -3.47
CA ASN A 59 4.54 19.19 -4.22
C ASN A 59 4.95 20.20 -5.30
N ALA A 60 4.01 20.71 -6.09
CA ALA A 60 4.29 21.74 -7.09
C ALA A 60 4.84 23.03 -6.47
N VAL A 61 4.27 23.46 -5.34
CA VAL A 61 4.77 24.61 -4.57
C VAL A 61 6.19 24.34 -4.04
N GLY A 62 6.46 23.12 -3.57
CA GLY A 62 7.79 22.69 -3.14
C GLY A 62 8.83 22.82 -4.26
N PHE A 63 8.52 22.35 -5.47
CA PHE A 63 9.41 22.49 -6.64
C PHE A 63 9.65 23.96 -7.01
N LEU A 64 8.63 24.81 -6.95
CA LEU A 64 8.78 26.25 -7.18
C LEU A 64 9.70 26.90 -6.15
N PHE A 65 9.54 26.53 -4.87
CA PHE A 65 10.44 26.97 -3.81
C PHE A 65 11.88 26.55 -4.14
N LEU A 66 12.13 25.28 -4.48
CA LEU A 66 13.46 24.79 -4.84
C LEU A 66 14.10 25.60 -6.00
N ILE A 67 13.34 25.93 -7.04
CA ILE A 67 13.83 26.75 -8.17
C ILE A 67 14.21 28.16 -7.70
N VAL A 68 13.35 28.81 -6.90
CA VAL A 68 13.64 30.14 -6.34
C VAL A 68 14.88 30.11 -5.45
N GLY A 69 15.04 29.04 -4.65
CA GLY A 69 16.21 28.85 -3.79
C GLY A 69 17.50 28.74 -4.58
N LEU A 70 17.51 27.96 -5.68
CA LEU A 70 18.66 27.84 -6.57
C LEU A 70 19.01 29.16 -7.27
N VAL A 71 18.01 29.92 -7.72
CA VAL A 71 18.23 31.24 -8.34
C VAL A 71 18.76 32.25 -7.33
N ALA A 72 18.23 32.25 -6.10
CA ALA A 72 18.71 33.12 -5.04
C ALA A 72 20.16 32.79 -4.65
N GLU A 73 20.53 31.52 -4.65
CA GLU A 73 21.89 31.07 -4.39
C GLU A 73 22.87 31.53 -5.48
N LEU A 74 22.48 31.44 -6.75
CA LEU A 74 23.26 31.93 -7.90
C LEU A 74 23.50 33.45 -7.85
N LEU A 75 22.52 34.24 -7.39
CA LEU A 75 22.58 35.71 -7.43
C LEU A 75 23.11 36.35 -6.14
N GLY A 76 22.85 35.75 -4.98
CA GLY A 76 23.09 36.36 -3.66
C GLY A 76 23.98 35.53 -2.71
N GLY A 77 24.41 34.34 -3.14
CA GLY A 77 25.22 33.43 -2.35
C GLY A 77 24.44 32.62 -1.31
N LEU A 78 25.07 31.55 -0.81
CA LEU A 78 24.46 30.47 0.00
C LEU A 78 23.75 30.92 1.30
N LYS A 79 24.06 32.12 1.80
CA LYS A 79 23.55 32.62 3.10
C LYS A 79 22.03 32.79 3.11
N ASN A 80 21.41 33.05 1.97
CA ASN A 80 19.96 33.30 1.90
C ASN A 80 19.13 32.01 1.82
N THR A 81 19.76 30.88 1.47
CA THR A 81 19.08 29.59 1.18
C THR A 81 19.14 28.60 2.36
N ILE A 82 19.97 28.88 3.39
CA ILE A 82 20.16 27.99 4.56
C ILE A 82 18.87 27.63 5.29
N LEU A 83 17.88 28.54 5.35
CA LEU A 83 16.60 28.29 6.01
C LEU A 83 15.62 27.49 5.15
N GLN A 84 15.79 27.50 3.83
CA GLN A 84 14.87 26.90 2.87
C GLN A 84 15.12 25.40 2.64
N VAL A 85 16.40 25.01 2.61
CA VAL A 85 16.83 23.62 2.40
C VAL A 85 16.26 22.64 3.43
N PRO A 86 16.37 22.86 4.76
CA PRO A 86 15.86 21.90 5.75
C PRO A 86 14.34 21.76 5.71
N PHE A 87 13.62 22.83 5.38
CA PHE A 87 12.16 22.81 5.22
C PHE A 87 11.73 21.90 4.07
N THR A 88 12.30 22.12 2.88
CA THR A 88 11.98 21.31 1.69
C THR A 88 12.41 19.85 1.82
N LEU A 89 13.54 19.58 2.46
CA LEU A 89 14.01 18.22 2.74
C LEU A 89 13.10 17.49 3.73
N THR A 90 12.59 18.18 4.75
CA THR A 90 11.67 17.60 5.73
C THR A 90 10.33 17.29 5.07
N GLN A 91 9.80 18.20 4.25
CA GLN A 91 8.56 17.96 3.50
C GLN A 91 8.70 16.73 2.59
N LEU A 92 9.74 16.69 1.74
CA LEU A 92 9.97 15.57 0.84
C LEU A 92 10.23 14.25 1.58
N GLY A 93 10.94 14.33 2.71
CA GLY A 93 11.22 13.18 3.57
C GLY A 93 9.94 12.58 4.16
N MET A 94 9.00 13.42 4.62
CA MET A 94 7.70 12.98 5.12
C MET A 94 6.86 12.33 4.02
N ASP A 95 6.84 12.91 2.82
CA ASP A 95 6.11 12.38 1.67
C ASP A 95 6.67 11.00 1.23
N CYS A 96 7.99 10.86 1.19
CA CYS A 96 8.66 9.59 0.87
C CYS A 96 8.48 8.54 1.98
N TYR A 97 8.45 8.96 3.25
CA TYR A 97 8.17 8.06 4.37
C TYR A 97 6.74 7.50 4.29
N LEU A 98 5.75 8.36 4.01
CA LEU A 98 4.37 7.94 3.83
C LEU A 98 4.23 6.97 2.65
N GLY A 99 4.83 7.31 1.50
CA GLY A 99 4.84 6.44 0.33
C GLY A 99 5.44 5.05 0.62
N GLN A 100 6.56 5.00 1.34
CA GLN A 100 7.18 3.74 1.74
C GLN A 100 6.29 2.93 2.69
N LYS A 101 5.69 3.56 3.70
CA LYS A 101 4.75 2.93 4.63
C LYS A 101 3.59 2.25 3.92
N ILE A 102 3.04 2.89 2.88
CA ILE A 102 1.95 2.34 2.07
C ILE A 102 2.45 1.11 1.27
N MET A 103 3.63 1.20 0.65
CA MET A 103 4.22 0.08 -0.08
C MET A 103 4.45 -1.13 0.83
N ASP A 104 5.02 -0.91 2.01
CA ASP A 104 5.28 -1.99 2.98
C ASP A 104 3.98 -2.64 3.46
N ALA A 105 2.95 -1.84 3.75
CA ALA A 105 1.62 -2.34 4.13
C ALA A 105 0.95 -3.14 2.99
N ASN A 106 1.13 -2.75 1.73
CA ASN A 106 0.62 -3.50 0.59
C ASN A 106 1.28 -4.88 0.45
N ILE A 107 2.59 -4.96 0.68
CA ILE A 107 3.34 -6.23 0.67
C ILE A 107 2.87 -7.13 1.81
N GLU A 108 2.65 -6.57 3.01
CA GLU A 108 2.10 -7.32 4.14
C GLU A 108 0.70 -7.85 3.84
N PHE A 109 -0.17 -7.02 3.25
CA PHE A 109 -1.50 -7.41 2.83
C PHE A 109 -1.47 -8.54 1.79
N GLU A 110 -0.65 -8.43 0.75
CA GLU A 110 -0.46 -9.48 -0.25
C GLU A 110 -0.06 -10.81 0.41
N ARG A 111 0.93 -10.78 1.30
CA ARG A 111 1.41 -11.96 2.02
C ARG A 111 0.32 -12.56 2.92
N ALA A 112 -0.49 -11.73 3.57
CA ALA A 112 -1.60 -12.17 4.40
C ALA A 112 -2.70 -12.86 3.57
N VAL A 113 -3.03 -12.29 2.40
CA VAL A 113 -4.00 -12.89 1.47
C VAL A 113 -3.48 -14.23 0.93
N TYR A 114 -2.20 -14.31 0.57
CA TYR A 114 -1.59 -15.56 0.13
C TYR A 114 -1.64 -16.66 1.21
N ASN A 115 -1.39 -16.28 2.47
CA ASN A 115 -1.35 -17.21 3.61
C ASN A 115 -2.73 -17.54 4.23
N CYS A 116 -3.84 -17.11 3.63
CA CYS A 116 -5.18 -17.33 4.19
C CYS A 116 -5.71 -18.78 4.05
N LYS A 117 -4.87 -19.72 3.61
CA LYS A 117 -5.22 -21.13 3.36
C LYS A 117 -6.37 -21.31 2.37
N TRP A 118 -6.36 -20.47 1.32
CA TRP A 118 -7.39 -20.40 0.29
C TRP A 118 -7.62 -21.73 -0.44
N GLU A 119 -6.66 -22.65 -0.39
CA GLU A 119 -6.77 -24.01 -0.92
C GLU A 119 -7.91 -24.81 -0.27
N ASN A 120 -8.29 -24.48 0.97
CA ASN A 120 -9.37 -25.15 1.70
C ASN A 120 -10.75 -24.53 1.46
N PHE A 121 -10.83 -23.41 0.72
CA PHE A 121 -12.10 -22.76 0.44
C PHE A 121 -12.86 -23.45 -0.71
N ASP A 122 -14.16 -23.17 -0.80
CA ASP A 122 -14.98 -23.56 -1.94
C ASP A 122 -14.55 -22.82 -3.22
N GLN A 123 -15.02 -23.32 -4.36
CA GLN A 123 -14.60 -22.82 -5.67
C GLN A 123 -14.96 -21.34 -5.90
N PHE A 124 -16.02 -20.83 -5.28
CA PHE A 124 -16.41 -19.44 -5.42
C PHE A 124 -15.48 -18.54 -4.60
N ASN A 125 -15.24 -18.86 -3.33
CA ASN A 125 -14.34 -18.09 -2.47
C ASN A 125 -12.88 -18.13 -2.98
N LYS A 126 -12.42 -19.25 -3.55
CA LYS A 126 -11.11 -19.34 -4.21
C LYS A 126 -10.93 -18.31 -5.32
N LYS A 127 -11.96 -18.11 -6.16
CA LYS A 127 -11.93 -17.10 -7.23
C LYS A 127 -11.85 -15.69 -6.66
N ILE A 128 -12.57 -15.41 -5.58
CA ILE A 128 -12.51 -14.09 -4.91
C ILE A 128 -11.10 -13.84 -4.38
N VAL A 129 -10.51 -14.79 -3.65
CA VAL A 129 -9.14 -14.66 -3.14
C VAL A 129 -8.15 -14.44 -4.28
N LEU A 130 -8.28 -15.16 -5.40
CA LEU A 130 -7.41 -14.97 -6.56
C LEU A 130 -7.48 -13.54 -7.09
N VAL A 131 -8.69 -12.96 -7.21
CA VAL A 131 -8.88 -11.57 -7.63
C VAL A 131 -8.25 -10.61 -6.61
N ILE A 132 -8.45 -10.82 -5.32
CA ILE A 132 -7.84 -9.98 -4.27
C ILE A 132 -6.31 -10.04 -4.37
N LEU A 133 -5.74 -11.23 -4.53
CA LEU A 133 -4.30 -11.45 -4.63
C LEU A 133 -3.70 -10.76 -5.86
N GLN A 134 -4.36 -10.90 -7.02
CA GLN A 134 -3.94 -10.21 -8.25
C GLN A 134 -3.97 -8.68 -8.11
N ASN A 135 -4.96 -8.16 -7.38
CA ASN A 135 -5.05 -6.72 -7.13
C ASN A 135 -4.02 -6.25 -6.11
N SER A 136 -3.75 -7.00 -5.03
CA SER A 136 -2.73 -6.64 -4.04
C SER A 136 -1.31 -6.69 -4.60
N GLN A 137 -1.06 -7.56 -5.59
CA GLN A 137 0.23 -7.64 -6.28
C GLN A 137 0.51 -6.44 -7.19
N LYS A 138 -0.53 -5.69 -7.61
CA LYS A 138 -0.30 -4.38 -8.20
C LYS A 138 0.20 -3.48 -7.08
N THR A 139 1.43 -3.02 -7.22
CA THR A 139 2.06 -2.18 -6.20
C THR A 139 1.22 -0.95 -5.95
N MET A 140 0.62 -0.87 -4.76
CA MET A 140 -0.03 0.34 -4.30
C MET A 140 1.05 1.35 -3.97
N THR A 141 1.38 2.20 -4.95
CA THR A 141 2.42 3.22 -4.83
C THR A 141 1.79 4.59 -4.77
N LEU A 142 2.20 5.40 -3.81
CA LEU A 142 1.95 6.84 -3.86
C LEU A 142 2.92 7.47 -4.85
N THR A 143 2.42 8.23 -5.81
CA THR A 143 3.30 8.90 -6.78
C THR A 143 3.28 10.42 -6.60
N ALA A 144 4.40 11.07 -6.89
CA ALA A 144 4.48 12.53 -6.95
C ALA A 144 3.78 13.01 -8.23
N GLY A 145 2.46 13.17 -8.16
CA GLY A 145 1.64 13.69 -9.25
C GLY A 145 1.67 12.84 -10.54
N GLY A 146 1.73 11.51 -10.41
CA GLY A 146 1.75 10.57 -11.53
C GLY A 146 3.12 10.28 -12.16
N MET A 147 4.21 10.90 -11.68
CA MET A 147 5.51 10.85 -12.38
C MET A 147 6.58 10.02 -11.67
N ALA A 148 6.65 10.09 -10.33
CA ALA A 148 7.71 9.44 -9.57
C ALA A 148 7.15 8.72 -8.34
N THR A 149 7.52 7.46 -8.14
CA THR A 149 7.14 6.71 -6.94
C THR A 149 7.82 7.28 -5.71
N LEU A 150 7.02 7.78 -4.75
CA LEU A 150 7.51 8.30 -3.48
C LEU A 150 8.04 7.14 -2.64
N SER A 151 9.37 7.03 -2.58
CA SER A 151 10.10 5.96 -1.89
C SER A 151 11.39 6.50 -1.29
N PHE A 152 11.98 5.75 -0.36
CA PHE A 152 13.31 6.10 0.16
C PHE A 152 14.39 6.17 -0.92
N SER A 153 14.28 5.34 -1.97
CA SER A 153 15.18 5.37 -3.11
C SER A 153 15.07 6.70 -3.86
N TYR A 154 13.84 7.18 -4.07
CA TYR A 154 13.60 8.48 -4.68
C TYR A 154 14.16 9.63 -3.84
N PHE A 155 13.90 9.62 -2.53
CA PHE A 155 14.45 10.61 -1.60
C PHE A 155 15.97 10.70 -1.66
N MET A 156 16.65 9.54 -1.65
CA MET A 156 18.11 9.48 -1.71
C MET A 156 18.66 9.98 -3.06
N ASN A 157 17.95 9.71 -4.16
CA ASN A 157 18.32 10.23 -5.48
C ASN A 157 18.21 11.76 -5.53
N ILE A 158 17.16 12.34 -4.93
CA ILE A 158 17.02 13.80 -4.83
C ILE A 158 18.17 14.40 -4.03
N ILE A 159 18.47 13.87 -2.84
CA ILE A 159 19.61 14.35 -2.02
C ILE A 159 20.92 14.31 -2.81
N ARG A 160 21.20 13.20 -3.52
CA ARG A 160 22.41 13.07 -4.33
C ARG A 160 22.47 14.09 -5.47
N SER A 161 21.37 14.25 -6.20
CA SER A 161 21.27 15.21 -7.31
C SER A 161 21.46 16.64 -6.81
N THR A 162 20.79 17.00 -5.71
CA THR A 162 20.91 18.29 -5.05
C THR A 162 22.35 18.53 -4.57
N TYR A 163 22.98 17.59 -3.86
CA TYR A 163 24.38 17.71 -3.45
C TYR A 163 25.33 17.88 -4.63
N SER A 164 25.14 17.09 -5.70
CA SER A 164 25.93 17.24 -6.92
C SER A 164 25.80 18.65 -7.50
N ALA A 165 24.57 19.17 -7.62
CA ALA A 165 24.32 20.52 -8.12
C ALA A 165 25.01 21.59 -7.24
N TYR A 166 24.89 21.49 -5.92
CA TYR A 166 25.58 22.37 -4.97
C TYR A 166 27.10 22.33 -5.17
N THR A 167 27.69 21.14 -5.27
CA THR A 167 29.15 21.02 -5.46
C THR A 167 29.62 21.57 -6.81
N THR A 168 28.87 21.33 -7.89
CA THR A 168 29.21 21.86 -9.22
C THR A 168 29.11 23.38 -9.24
N LEU A 169 28.03 23.96 -8.72
CA LEU A 169 27.85 25.41 -8.64
C LEU A 169 28.93 26.07 -7.76
N GLY A 170 29.19 25.49 -6.59
CA GLY A 170 30.25 25.98 -5.69
C GLY A 170 31.66 25.83 -6.25
N SER A 171 31.90 24.94 -7.21
CA SER A 171 33.19 24.83 -7.91
C SER A 171 33.33 25.78 -9.11
N SER A 172 32.23 26.39 -9.57
CA SER A 172 32.18 27.26 -10.76
C SER A 172 32.29 28.75 -10.45
N ILE A 173 32.20 29.13 -9.17
CA ILE A 173 32.38 30.48 -8.62
C ILE A 173 33.72 30.51 -7.88
#